data_AF-A0A7X7F0H3-F1
#
_entry.id   AF-A0A7X7F0H3-F1
#
_cell.length_a   1.000
_cell.length_b   1.000
_cell.length_c   1.000
_cell.angle_alpha   90.00
_cell.angle_beta   90.00
_cell.angle_gamma   90.00
#
_symmetry.space_group_name_H-M   'P 1'
#
loop_
_entity.id
_entity.type
_entity.pdbx_description
1 polymer ?
#
loop_
_entity_poly.entity_id
_entity_poly.type
_entity_poly.pdbx_seq_one_letter_code
_entity_poly.pdbx_strand_id
1 'polypeptide(L)'
;MTNLLLMFGVFVASFVVGYILIVRVPTRLHTPLMSMTNAISGVTILGCLLLFALTKTAESETVRLTAIQMAVGAVAIVLATFNVVGGFTITDRMLKMFQKKDGSP
;
A
#
# COMPACT_ATOMS: atom_id res chain seq x y z
N MET A 1 -15.30 -4.44 -22.31
CA MET A 1 -16.39 -3.99 -21.42
C MET A 1 -16.57 -4.88 -20.20
N THR A 2 -16.54 -6.22 -20.33
CA THR A 2 -16.67 -7.19 -19.22
C THR A 2 -15.66 -6.96 -18.08
N ASN A 3 -14.41 -6.61 -18.40
CA ASN A 3 -13.39 -6.29 -17.39
C ASN A 3 -13.72 -5.06 -16.54
N LEU A 4 -14.44 -4.08 -17.10
CA LEU A 4 -14.77 -2.83 -16.43
C LEU A 4 -15.90 -3.05 -15.41
N LEU A 5 -16.91 -3.86 -15.79
CA LEU A 5 -17.94 -4.35 -14.89
C LEU A 5 -17.35 -5.20 -13.75
N LEU A 6 -16.39 -6.06 -14.04
CA LEU A 6 -15.70 -6.86 -13.03
C LEU A 6 -14.89 -5.98 -12.06
N MET A 7 -14.06 -5.07 -12.58
CA MET A 7 -13.28 -4.12 -11.76
C MET A 7 -14.19 -3.26 -10.88
N PHE A 8 -15.32 -2.79 -11.42
CA PHE A 8 -16.31 -2.05 -10.66
C PHE A 8 -16.96 -2.91 -9.57
N GLY A 9 -17.31 -4.16 -9.88
CA GLY A 9 -17.80 -5.12 -8.89
C GLY A 9 -16.81 -5.35 -7.75
N VAL A 10 -15.53 -5.54 -8.06
CA VAL A 10 -14.44 -5.69 -7.07
C VAL A 10 -14.27 -4.41 -6.25
N PHE A 11 -14.32 -3.24 -6.87
CA PHE A 11 -14.26 -1.95 -6.18
C PHE A 11 -15.38 -1.78 -5.15
N VAL A 12 -16.64 -2.03 -5.54
CA VAL A 12 -17.78 -1.92 -4.63
C VAL A 12 -17.70 -2.97 -3.51
N ALA A 13 -17.36 -4.23 -3.85
CA ALA A 13 -17.25 -5.31 -2.87
C ALA A 13 -16.15 -5.01 -1.83
N SER A 14 -14.96 -4.60 -2.28
CA SER A 14 -13.85 -4.24 -1.39
C SER A 14 -14.17 -3.05 -0.50
N PHE A 15 -14.90 -2.04 -1.00
CA PHE A 15 -15.37 -0.92 -0.19
C PHE A 15 -16.30 -1.36 0.95
N VAL A 16 -17.30 -2.20 0.64
CA VAL A 16 -18.23 -2.74 1.64
C VAL A 16 -17.49 -3.56 2.71
N VAL A 17 -16.58 -4.44 2.28
CA VAL A 17 -15.75 -5.23 3.20
C VAL A 17 -14.91 -4.31 4.09
N GLY A 18 -14.25 -3.30 3.51
CA GLY A 18 -13.45 -2.33 4.25
C GLY A 18 -14.26 -1.57 5.31
N TYR A 19 -15.46 -1.11 4.97
CA TYR A 19 -16.36 -0.44 5.92
C TYR A 19 -16.72 -1.34 7.11
N ILE A 20 -17.14 -2.57 6.83
CA ILE A 20 -17.54 -3.55 7.87
C ILE A 20 -16.38 -3.89 8.82
N LEU A 21 -15.15 -3.95 8.30
CA LEU A 21 -13.95 -4.21 9.11
C LEU A 21 -13.61 -3.03 10.03
N ILE A 22 -13.65 -1.79 9.52
CA ILE A 22 -13.24 -0.59 10.28
C ILE A 22 -14.24 -0.22 11.37
N VAL A 23 -15.55 -0.34 11.11
CA VAL A 23 -16.61 0.01 12.08
C VAL A 23 -16.51 -0.79 13.39
N ARG A 24 -15.90 -1.98 13.37
CA ARG A 24 -15.77 -2.86 14.53
C ARG A 24 -14.48 -2.66 15.35
N VAL A 25 -13.64 -1.69 14.99
CA VAL A 25 -12.37 -1.44 15.68
C VAL A 25 -12.61 -0.68 16.99
N PRO A 26 -12.09 -1.14 18.14
CA PRO A 26 -12.22 -0.43 19.41
C PRO A 26 -11.45 0.89 19.40
N THR A 27 -11.91 1.87 20.18
CA THR A 27 -11.36 3.24 20.17
C THR A 27 -9.87 3.35 20.46
N ARG A 28 -9.35 2.45 21.30
CA ARG A 28 -7.92 2.38 21.65
C ARG A 28 -7.03 2.06 20.45
N LEU A 29 -7.58 1.46 19.39
CA LEU A 29 -6.84 1.06 18.20
C LEU A 29 -6.97 2.05 17.04
N HIS A 30 -7.70 3.18 17.16
CA HIS A 30 -7.81 4.13 16.04
C HIS A 30 -6.46 4.71 15.60
N THR A 31 -5.57 5.03 16.53
CA THR A 31 -4.24 5.57 16.19
C THR A 31 -3.34 4.51 15.54
N PRO A 32 -3.22 3.27 16.08
CA PRO A 32 -2.58 2.16 15.36
C PRO A 32 -3.22 1.87 13.99
N LEU A 33 -4.56 1.94 13.89
CA LEU A 33 -5.28 1.71 12.64
C LEU A 33 -4.95 2.78 11.60
N MET A 34 -4.91 4.05 12.00
CA MET A 34 -4.51 5.16 11.14
C MET A 34 -3.11 4.92 10.56
N SER A 35 -2.14 4.56 11.41
CA SER A 35 -0.78 4.19 10.98
C SER A 35 -0.78 3.00 10.02
N MET A 36 -1.57 1.95 10.30
CA MET A 36 -1.66 0.76 9.46
C MET A 36 -2.24 1.07 8.09
N THR A 37 -3.30 1.87 8.01
CA THR A 37 -3.88 2.28 6.72
C THR A 37 -2.92 3.11 5.88
N ASN A 38 -2.04 3.90 6.51
CA ASN A 38 -0.95 4.59 5.83
C ASN A 38 0.06 3.58 5.25
N ALA A 39 0.47 2.56 6.02
CA ALA A 39 1.37 1.52 5.53
C ALA A 39 0.80 0.74 4.32
N ILE A 40 -0.51 0.44 4.34
CA ILE A 40 -1.21 -0.26 3.24
C ILE A 40 -1.26 0.61 1.98
N SER A 41 -1.36 1.94 2.11
CA SER A 41 -1.34 2.84 0.95
C SER A 41 -0.04 2.76 0.14
N GLY A 42 1.03 2.25 0.75
CA GLY A 42 2.29 1.92 0.08
C GLY A 42 2.19 0.86 -1.02
N VAL A 43 1.03 0.21 -1.21
CA VAL A 43 0.74 -0.66 -2.37
C VAL A 43 1.01 0.00 -3.73
N THR A 44 1.04 1.34 -3.78
CA THR A 44 1.47 2.13 -4.94
C THR A 44 2.83 1.73 -5.50
N ILE A 45 3.70 1.09 -4.69
CA ILE A 45 4.97 0.52 -5.14
C ILE A 45 4.77 -0.52 -6.27
N LEU A 46 3.67 -1.30 -6.25
CA LEU A 46 3.38 -2.30 -7.28
C LEU A 46 3.16 -1.65 -8.64
N GLY A 47 2.47 -0.50 -8.67
CA GLY A 47 2.26 0.27 -9.90
C GLY A 47 3.58 0.78 -10.48
N CYS A 48 4.47 1.27 -9.62
CA CYS A 48 5.80 1.71 -10.04
C CYS A 48 6.61 0.54 -10.62
N LEU A 49 6.66 -0.60 -9.93
CA LEU A 49 7.38 -1.79 -10.39
C LEU A 49 6.86 -2.32 -11.73
N LEU A 50 5.53 -2.33 -11.93
CA LEU A 50 4.92 -2.70 -13.21
C LEU A 50 5.36 -1.79 -14.36
N LEU A 51 5.37 -0.47 -14.14
CA LEU A 51 5.82 0.48 -15.16
C LEU A 51 7.28 0.23 -15.58
N PHE A 52 8.18 -0.03 -14.63
CA PHE A 52 9.58 -0.34 -14.94
C PHE A 52 9.77 -1.72 -15.58
N ALA A 53 9.00 -2.72 -15.16
CA ALA A 53 9.07 -4.07 -15.71
C ALA A 53 8.68 -4.08 -17.21
N LEU A 54 7.60 -3.39 -17.56
CA LEU A 54 7.10 -3.31 -18.94
C LEU A 54 8.07 -2.59 -19.88
N THR A 55 8.81 -1.59 -19.39
CA THR A 55 9.85 -0.91 -20.20
C THR A 55 11.01 -1.80 -20.61
N LYS A 56 11.32 -2.87 -19.87
CA LYS A 56 12.44 -3.76 -20.20
C LYS A 56 12.06 -4.87 -21.19
N THR A 57 10.77 -5.19 -21.31
CA THR A 57 10.27 -6.31 -22.13
C THR A 57 9.70 -5.87 -23.48
N ALA A 58 9.41 -4.59 -23.68
CA ALA A 58 8.83 -4.12 -24.92
C ALA A 58 9.90 -3.93 -26.01
N GLU A 59 9.97 -4.87 -26.96
CA GLU A 59 10.40 -4.61 -28.35
C GLU A 59 9.47 -3.60 -29.06
N SER A 60 8.32 -3.28 -28.47
CA SER A 60 7.35 -2.31 -29.00
C SER A 60 7.76 -0.88 -28.62
N GLU A 61 8.04 -0.08 -29.65
CA GLU A 61 8.44 1.34 -29.64
C GLU A 61 7.51 2.27 -28.83
N THR A 62 6.34 1.78 -28.44
CA THR A 62 5.23 2.51 -27.80
C THR A 62 5.44 2.88 -26.33
N VAL A 63 6.42 2.30 -25.61
CA VAL A 63 6.67 2.63 -24.19
C VAL A 63 8.15 2.83 -23.93
N ARG A 64 8.77 3.81 -24.60
CA ARG A 64 10.08 4.32 -24.16
C ARG A 64 9.87 5.35 -23.04
N LEU A 65 10.22 4.98 -21.81
CA LEU A 65 10.31 5.97 -20.73
C LEU A 65 11.40 7.00 -21.09
N THR A 66 11.05 8.28 -21.04
CA THR A 66 12.04 9.36 -21.17
C THR A 66 12.96 9.36 -19.94
N ALA A 67 14.20 9.85 -20.06
CA ALA A 67 15.15 9.95 -18.94
C ALA A 67 14.54 10.60 -17.67
N ILE A 68 13.69 11.62 -17.86
CA ILE A 68 12.96 12.29 -16.78
C ILE A 68 11.97 11.32 -16.09
N GLN A 69 11.22 10.52 -16.86
CA GLN A 69 10.25 9.57 -16.32
C GLN A 69 10.94 8.44 -15.55
N MET A 70 12.11 7.98 -16.02
CA MET A 70 12.93 7.01 -15.29
C MET A 70 13.44 7.59 -13.96
N ALA A 71 13.92 8.84 -13.97
CA ALA A 71 14.37 9.50 -12.75
C ALA A 71 13.25 9.70 -11.73
N VAL A 72 12.08 10.22 -12.17
CA VAL A 72 10.90 10.39 -11.31
C VAL A 72 10.39 9.06 -10.81
N GLY A 73 10.34 8.02 -11.65
CA GLY A 73 9.92 6.68 -11.27
C GLY A 73 10.87 6.04 -10.23
N ALA A 74 12.18 6.26 -10.35
CA ALA A 74 13.15 5.78 -9.36
C ALA A 74 12.92 6.46 -7.99
N VAL A 75 12.70 7.78 -7.98
CA VAL A 75 12.34 8.51 -6.75
C VAL A 75 11.01 8.01 -6.18
N ALA A 76 10.01 7.76 -7.03
CA ALA A 76 8.71 7.23 -6.61
C ALA A 76 8.83 5.86 -5.92
N ILE A 77 9.67 4.95 -6.43
CA ILE A 77 9.93 3.65 -5.79
C ILE A 77 10.55 3.84 -4.41
N VAL A 78 11.54 4.74 -4.28
CA VAL A 78 12.18 5.03 -2.98
C VAL A 78 11.16 5.56 -1.99
N LEU A 79 10.36 6.55 -2.38
CA LEU A 79 9.32 7.14 -1.51
C LEU A 79 8.23 6.11 -1.13
N ALA A 80 7.78 5.28 -2.08
CA ALA A 80 6.82 4.22 -1.80
C ALA A 80 7.40 3.18 -0.84
N THR A 81 8.69 2.84 -0.98
CA THR A 81 9.39 1.94 -0.06
C THR A 81 9.44 2.53 1.35
N PHE A 82 9.75 3.81 1.50
CA PHE A 82 9.72 4.49 2.80
C PHE A 82 8.31 4.45 3.43
N ASN A 83 7.26 4.64 2.64
CA ASN A 83 5.89 4.58 3.12
C ASN A 83 5.53 3.17 3.64
N VAL A 84 5.86 2.11 2.89
CA VAL A 84 5.66 0.71 3.29
C VAL A 84 6.47 0.41 4.56
N VAL A 85 7.80 0.54 4.50
CA VAL A 85 8.70 0.12 5.58
C VAL A 85 8.46 0.96 6.84
N GLY A 86 8.38 2.28 6.70
CA GLY A 86 8.12 3.19 7.81
C GLY A 86 6.75 2.96 8.43
N GLY A 87 5.71 2.81 7.61
CA GLY A 87 4.35 2.55 8.06
C GLY A 87 4.24 1.25 8.86
N PHE A 88 4.81 0.14 8.37
CA PHE A 88 4.78 -1.14 9.09
C PHE A 88 5.64 -1.09 10.37
N THR A 89 6.81 -0.46 10.34
CA THR A 89 7.68 -0.35 11.52
C THR A 89 7.04 0.47 12.65
N ILE A 90 6.40 1.60 12.32
CA ILE A 90 5.72 2.44 13.30
C ILE A 90 4.49 1.71 13.85
N THR A 91 3.72 1.06 12.99
CA THR A 91 2.53 0.29 13.39
C THR A 91 2.90 -0.86 14.34
N ASP A 92 3.98 -1.60 14.05
CA ASP A 92 4.50 -2.65 14.94
C ASP A 92 4.88 -2.10 16.33
N ARG A 93 5.59 -0.96 16.38
CA ARG A 93 5.91 -0.28 17.66
C ARG A 93 4.65 0.13 18.42
N MET A 94 3.63 0.61 17.72
CA MET A 94 2.36 0.99 18.34
C MET A 94 1.61 -0.23 18.91
N LEU A 95 1.57 -1.34 18.16
CA LEU A 95 0.89 -2.56 18.59
C LEU A 95 1.61 -3.26 19.74
N LYS A 96 2.94 -3.17 19.82
CA LYS A 96 3.73 -3.67 20.96
C LYS A 96 3.35 -3.04 22.30
N MET A 97 2.79 -1.82 22.30
CA MET A 97 2.28 -1.19 23.53
C MET A 97 1.02 -1.87 24.09
N PHE A 98 0.32 -2.67 23.28
CA PHE A 98 -0.85 -3.45 23.70
C PHE A 98 -0.48 -4.88 24.11
N GLN A 99 0.75 -5.32 23.85
CA GLN A 99 1.23 -6.60 24.33
C GLN A 99 1.45 -6.48 25.84
N LYS A 100 0.81 -7.36 26.60
CA LYS A 100 1.06 -7.47 28.03
C LYS A 100 2.52 -7.84 28.19
N LYS A 101 3.28 -7.06 28.96
CA LYS A 101 4.67 -7.39 29.28
C LYS A 101 4.61 -8.68 30.10
N ASP A 102 4.95 -9.81 29.51
CA ASP A 102 5.19 -11.06 30.24
C ASP A 102 6.39 -10.80 31.14
N GLY A 103 6.10 -10.36 32.36
CA GLY A 103 7.05 -9.74 33.26
C GLY A 103 6.34 -9.07 34.45
N SER A 104 5.38 -9.78 35.04
CA SER A 104 5.35 -9.87 36.50
C SER A 104 6.48 -10.84 36.92
N PRO A 105 7.13 -10.65 38.08
CA PRO A 105 8.22 -11.50 38.53
C PRO A 105 7.87 -12.99 38.51
#